data_AF-A0A9D7PES6-F1
#
_entry.id   AF-A0A9D7PES6-F1
#
_cell.length_a   1.000
_cell.length_b   1.000
_cell.length_c   1.000
_cell.angle_alpha   90.00
_cell.angle_beta   90.00
_cell.angle_gamma   90.00
#
_symmetry.space_group_name_H-M   'P 1'
#
loop_
_entity.id
_entity.type
_entity.pdbx_description
1 polymer ?
#
loop_
_entity_poly.entity_id
_entity_poly.type
_entity_poly.pdbx_seq_one_letter_code
_entity_poly.pdbx_strand_id
1 'polypeptide(L)'
;MSGFVLFIGQAVVVSACVAALVMGLSLFFKWLPRLGPQQAGLQVLSAAALFEEGRYYNVLVSSGQRLRALRFEGFVKTEAEAGWSLSQVAVMRRADGGKVILRMDSVRVFEEVAQAPLAS
;
A
#
# COMPACT_ATOMS: atom_id res chain seq x y z
N MET A 1 34.28 47.54 18.38
CA MET A 1 34.21 46.98 17.00
C MET A 1 34.79 45.57 16.89
N SER A 2 35.81 45.19 17.68
CA SER A 2 36.43 43.85 17.64
C SER A 2 35.51 42.68 18.02
N GLY A 3 34.61 42.85 19.01
CA GLY A 3 33.70 41.78 19.44
C GLY A 3 32.67 41.37 18.39
N PHE A 4 32.20 42.32 17.57
CA PHE A 4 31.25 42.04 16.48
C PHE A 4 31.91 41.26 15.34
N VAL A 5 33.18 41.58 15.02
CA VAL A 5 33.96 40.87 14.01
C VAL A 5 34.26 39.43 14.45
N LEU A 6 34.58 39.21 15.73
CA LEU A 6 34.76 37.87 16.29
C LEU A 6 33.47 37.04 16.26
N PHE A 7 32.34 37.66 16.61
CA PHE A 7 31.03 37.01 16.54
C PHE A 7 30.68 36.59 15.10
N ILE A 8 30.88 37.48 14.11
CA ILE A 8 30.65 37.15 12.70
C ILE A 8 31.59 36.03 12.24
N GLY A 9 32.88 36.09 12.61
CA GLY A 9 33.83 35.04 12.26
C GLY A 9 33.41 33.67 12.79
N GLN A 10 32.99 33.60 14.06
CA GLN A 10 32.50 32.37 14.67
C GLN A 10 31.20 31.88 14.02
N ALA A 11 30.25 32.78 13.73
CA ALA A 11 28.99 32.43 13.09
C ALA A 11 29.22 31.83 11.69
N VAL A 12 30.14 32.40 10.91
CA VAL A 12 30.49 31.89 9.58
C VAL A 12 31.10 30.48 9.69
N VAL A 13 32.04 30.27 10.61
CA VAL A 13 32.66 28.95 10.82
C VAL A 13 31.63 27.91 11.23
N VAL A 14 30.76 28.23 12.19
CA VAL A 14 29.69 27.32 12.63
C VAL A 14 28.74 27.00 11.49
N SER A 15 28.33 28.00 10.71
CA SER A 15 27.43 27.80 9.57
C SER A 15 28.05 26.90 8.48
N ALA A 16 29.34 27.05 8.22
CA ALA A 16 30.07 26.22 7.27
C ALA A 16 30.17 24.76 7.74
N CYS A 17 30.44 24.54 9.03
CA CYS A 17 30.46 23.20 9.61
C CYS A 17 29.08 22.52 9.54
N VAL A 18 28.01 23.24 9.88
CA VAL A 18 26.64 22.71 9.81
C VAL A 18 26.27 22.37 8.36
N ALA A 19 26.57 23.25 7.41
CA ALA A 19 26.29 23.02 5.99
C ALA A 19 27.04 21.78 5.46
N ALA A 20 28.32 21.63 5.80
CA ALA A 20 29.12 20.47 5.41
C ALA A 20 28.55 19.16 6.00
N LEU A 21 28.11 19.20 7.27
CA LEU A 21 27.52 18.04 7.94
C LEU A 21 26.19 17.64 7.31
N VAL A 22 25.30 18.60 7.04
CA VAL A 22 24.01 18.34 6.37
C VAL A 22 24.25 17.78 4.97
N MET A 23 25.16 18.37 4.19
CA MET A 23 25.47 17.89 2.84
C MET A 23 26.03 16.46 2.86
N GLY A 24 26.95 16.15 3.79
CA GLY A 24 27.48 14.80 3.98
C GLY A 24 26.40 13.80 4.37
N LEU A 25 25.52 14.17 5.30
CA LEU A 25 24.41 13.33 5.75
C LEU A 25 23.40 13.08 4.63
N SER A 26 23.07 14.10 3.83
CA SER A 26 22.19 13.98 2.67
C SER A 26 22.77 13.05 1.60
N LEU A 27 24.07 13.13 1.33
CA LEU A 27 24.74 12.21 0.41
C LEU A 27 24.77 10.78 0.95
N PHE A 28 25.01 10.62 2.25
CA PHE A 28 24.97 9.32 2.92
C PHE A 28 23.59 8.67 2.83
N PHE A 29 22.51 9.40 3.11
CA PHE A 29 21.14 8.88 2.95
C PHE A 29 20.74 8.65 1.50
N LYS A 30 21.32 9.39 0.54
CA LYS A 30 21.09 9.17 -0.89
C LYS A 30 21.80 7.91 -1.40
N TRP A 31 22.96 7.56 -0.81
CA TRP A 31 23.76 6.40 -1.22
C TRP A 31 23.41 5.13 -0.44
N LEU A 32 22.79 5.25 0.72
CA LEU A 32 22.19 4.13 1.43
C LEU A 32 21.07 3.53 0.57
N PRO A 33 21.16 2.26 0.15
CA PRO A 33 19.99 1.56 -0.39
C PRO A 33 18.92 1.65 0.68
N ARG A 34 17.70 2.05 0.31
CA ARG A 34 16.55 2.15 1.22
C ARG A 34 16.46 0.87 2.05
N LEU A 35 16.98 0.88 3.27
CA LEU A 35 16.78 -0.14 4.32
C LEU A 35 15.38 -0.01 4.94
N GLY A 36 14.45 0.63 4.23
CA GLY A 36 13.04 0.40 4.51
C GLY A 36 12.75 -1.05 4.16
N PRO A 37 11.90 -1.76 4.93
CA PRO A 37 11.43 -3.05 4.48
C PRO A 37 10.90 -2.86 3.06
N GLN A 38 11.59 -3.43 2.08
CA GLN A 38 10.90 -3.92 0.90
C GLN A 38 9.90 -4.88 1.51
N GLN A 39 8.69 -4.38 1.74
CA GLN A 39 7.54 -5.24 1.65
C GLN A 39 7.76 -5.89 0.29
N ALA A 40 8.18 -7.16 0.33
CA ALA A 40 7.95 -8.08 -0.75
C ALA A 40 6.42 -8.06 -0.88
N GLY A 41 5.91 -7.01 -1.53
CA GLY A 41 4.63 -7.02 -2.16
C GLY A 41 4.83 -8.14 -3.14
N LEU A 42 4.43 -9.34 -2.70
CA LEU A 42 3.88 -10.36 -3.56
C LEU A 42 3.35 -9.59 -4.75
N GLN A 43 4.03 -9.70 -5.89
CA GLN A 43 3.51 -9.18 -7.12
C GLN A 43 2.19 -9.91 -7.24
N VAL A 44 1.13 -9.23 -6.81
CA VAL A 44 -0.23 -9.68 -7.01
C VAL A 44 -0.32 -9.61 -8.52
N LEU A 45 0.02 -10.74 -9.17
CA LEU A 45 -0.40 -11.04 -10.52
C LEU A 45 -1.83 -10.54 -10.54
N SER A 46 -2.06 -9.48 -11.32
CA SER A 46 -3.31 -8.74 -11.45
C SER A 46 -4.44 -9.59 -10.86
N ALA A 47 -5.00 -9.23 -9.70
CA ALA A 47 -5.88 -10.14 -8.97
C ALA A 47 -7.03 -10.67 -9.85
N ALA A 48 -7.34 -10.00 -10.97
CA ALA A 48 -8.20 -10.48 -12.05
C ALA A 48 -7.81 -11.83 -12.63
N ALA A 49 -6.52 -12.13 -12.78
CA ALA A 49 -6.03 -13.42 -13.26
C ALA A 49 -6.22 -14.55 -12.23
N LEU A 50 -6.47 -14.22 -10.95
CA LEU A 50 -6.74 -15.20 -9.90
C LEU A 50 -8.22 -15.57 -9.80
N PHE A 51 -9.11 -14.83 -10.47
CA PHE A 51 -10.54 -15.09 -10.44
C PHE A 51 -11.03 -15.68 -11.76
N GLU A 52 -11.34 -16.97 -11.75
CA GLU A 52 -12.08 -17.60 -12.83
C GLU A 52 -13.54 -17.12 -12.86
N GLU A 53 -14.06 -16.92 -14.07
CA GLU A 53 -15.45 -16.52 -14.31
C GLU A 53 -16.41 -17.64 -13.90
N GLY A 54 -17.51 -17.28 -13.22
CA GLY A 54 -18.52 -18.25 -12.77
C GLY A 54 -18.20 -19.01 -11.47
N ARG A 55 -17.01 -18.80 -10.88
CA ARG A 55 -16.64 -19.38 -9.59
C ARG A 55 -17.10 -18.53 -8.40
N TYR A 56 -17.26 -19.20 -7.26
CA TYR A 56 -17.57 -18.56 -5.98
C TYR A 56 -16.37 -18.69 -5.04
N TYR A 57 -16.16 -17.65 -4.23
CA TYR A 57 -15.03 -17.55 -3.32
C TYR A 57 -15.51 -17.22 -1.91
N ASN A 58 -14.91 -17.87 -0.93
CA ASN A 58 -14.93 -17.42 0.45
C ASN A 58 -13.70 -16.54 0.68
N VAL A 59 -13.92 -15.40 1.32
CA VAL A 59 -12.90 -14.38 1.55
C VAL A 59 -12.78 -14.11 3.04
N LEU A 60 -11.57 -14.23 3.57
CA LEU A 60 -11.24 -13.78 4.93
C LEU A 60 -10.54 -12.43 4.84
N VAL A 61 -11.15 -11.39 5.42
CA VAL A 61 -10.53 -10.06 5.51
C VAL A 61 -9.75 -9.88 6.80
N SER A 62 -8.89 -8.87 6.84
CA SER A 62 -7.97 -8.57 7.94
C SER A 62 -8.68 -8.24 9.26
N SER A 63 -9.96 -7.84 9.20
CA SER A 63 -10.80 -7.67 10.39
C SER A 63 -11.22 -8.99 11.06
N GLY A 64 -10.89 -10.15 10.45
CA GLY A 64 -11.36 -11.47 10.88
C GLY A 64 -12.74 -11.83 10.33
N GLN A 65 -13.42 -10.92 9.62
CA GLN A 65 -14.71 -11.21 9.00
C GLN A 65 -14.54 -12.17 7.82
N ARG A 66 -15.37 -13.22 7.78
CA ARG A 66 -15.43 -14.17 6.66
C ARG A 66 -16.65 -13.87 5.81
N LEU A 67 -16.41 -13.47 4.56
CA LEU A 67 -17.44 -13.25 3.55
C LEU A 67 -17.54 -14.52 2.71
N ARG A 68 -18.74 -15.06 2.58
CA ARG A 68 -18.97 -16.33 1.87
C ARG A 68 -19.64 -16.10 0.53
N ALA A 69 -19.47 -17.05 -0.37
CA ALA A 69 -20.23 -17.12 -1.62
C ALA A 69 -20.11 -15.86 -2.49
N LEU A 70 -18.89 -15.32 -2.62
CA LEU A 70 -18.63 -14.13 -3.41
C LEU A 70 -18.21 -14.52 -4.82
N ARG A 71 -18.93 -14.01 -5.82
CA ARG A 71 -18.57 -14.09 -7.23
C ARG A 71 -17.88 -12.81 -7.64
N PHE A 72 -16.74 -12.91 -8.31
CA PHE A 72 -16.02 -11.74 -8.81
C PHE A 72 -16.78 -11.07 -9.97
N GLU A 73 -16.90 -9.74 -9.97
CA GLU A 73 -17.54 -8.95 -11.05
C GLU A 73 -16.58 -8.00 -11.77
N GLY A 74 -15.52 -7.54 -11.12
CA GLY A 74 -14.55 -6.64 -11.75
C GLY A 74 -13.71 -5.84 -10.76
N PHE A 75 -12.72 -5.12 -11.29
CA PHE A 75 -11.95 -4.13 -10.52
C PHE A 75 -12.42 -2.72 -10.82
N VAL A 76 -12.44 -1.89 -9.79
CA VAL A 76 -12.55 -0.44 -9.96
C VAL A 76 -11.14 0.13 -10.01
N LYS A 77 -10.73 0.59 -11.18
CA LYS A 77 -9.57 1.47 -11.31
C LYS A 77 -9.99 2.81 -10.75
N THR A 78 -9.46 3.15 -9.58
CA THR A 78 -9.57 4.51 -9.06
C THR A 78 -8.29 5.20 -9.50
N GLU A 79 -8.39 6.28 -10.27
CA GLU A 79 -7.22 7.10 -10.64
C GLU A 79 -6.81 7.90 -9.41
N ALA A 80 -5.57 7.71 -8.96
CA ALA A 80 -5.05 8.37 -7.76
C ALA A 80 -4.69 9.81 -8.09
N GLU A 81 -5.61 10.74 -7.88
CA GLU A 81 -5.30 12.17 -8.02
C GLU A 81 -4.60 12.78 -6.80
N ALA A 82 -4.45 12.04 -5.68
CA ALA A 82 -3.71 12.55 -4.53
C ALA A 82 -3.19 11.43 -3.63
N GLY A 83 -1.89 11.13 -3.72
CA GLY A 83 -1.06 10.57 -2.63
C GLY A 83 -1.41 9.22 -2.01
N TRP A 84 -2.54 8.62 -2.35
CA TRP A 84 -2.98 7.32 -1.86
C TRP A 84 -2.70 6.31 -2.97
N SER A 85 -1.74 5.41 -2.78
CA SER A 85 -1.56 4.29 -3.70
C SER A 85 -2.84 3.47 -3.68
N LEU A 86 -3.68 3.60 -4.71
CA LEU A 86 -5.00 2.98 -4.72
C LEU A 86 -4.86 1.47 -4.73
N SER A 87 -4.99 0.92 -3.53
CA SER A 87 -5.21 -0.49 -3.28
C SER A 87 -6.34 -0.94 -4.19
N GLN A 88 -6.07 -1.94 -5.04
CA GLN A 88 -7.04 -2.44 -6.01
C GLN A 88 -8.35 -2.78 -5.29
N VAL A 89 -9.45 -2.17 -5.73
CA VAL A 89 -10.78 -2.44 -5.19
C VAL A 89 -11.48 -3.43 -6.12
N ALA A 90 -11.87 -4.59 -5.60
CA ALA A 90 -12.69 -5.56 -6.32
C ALA A 90 -14.16 -5.39 -5.96
N VAL A 91 -15.00 -5.50 -6.98
CA VAL A 91 -16.44 -5.64 -6.83
C VAL A 91 -16.76 -7.12 -6.91
N MET A 92 -17.44 -7.62 -5.88
CA MET A 92 -17.93 -8.98 -5.81
C MET A 92 -19.44 -8.98 -5.56
N ARG A 93 -20.14 -9.97 -6.11
CA ARG A 93 -21.56 -10.21 -5.87
C ARG A 93 -21.71 -11.46 -5.02
N ARG A 94 -22.43 -11.34 -3.92
CA ARG A 94 -22.78 -12.45 -3.05
C ARG A 94 -23.92 -13.26 -3.68
N ALA A 95 -24.01 -14.54 -3.33
CA ALA A 95 -25.07 -15.44 -3.81
C ALA A 95 -26.51 -14.95 -3.50
N ASP A 96 -26.71 -14.14 -2.47
CA ASP A 96 -28.00 -13.49 -2.14
C ASP A 96 -28.32 -12.27 -3.03
N GLY A 97 -27.47 -11.97 -4.02
CA GLY A 97 -27.59 -10.79 -4.88
C GLY A 97 -26.95 -9.52 -4.31
N GLY A 98 -26.47 -9.56 -3.07
CA GLY A 98 -25.80 -8.43 -2.42
C GLY A 98 -24.49 -8.04 -3.11
N LYS A 99 -24.25 -6.74 -3.29
CA LYS A 99 -22.99 -6.22 -3.82
C LYS A 99 -22.01 -5.96 -2.67
N VAL A 100 -20.79 -6.48 -2.79
CA VAL A 100 -19.72 -6.30 -1.80
C VAL A 100 -18.52 -5.68 -2.49
N ILE A 101 -18.00 -4.60 -1.92
CA ILE A 101 -16.82 -3.91 -2.40
C ILE A 101 -15.68 -4.26 -1.45
N LEU A 102 -14.63 -4.91 -1.95
CA LEU A 102 -13.48 -5.32 -1.16
C LEU A 102 -12.23 -4.59 -1.62
N ARG A 103 -11.44 -4.11 -0.66
CA ARG A 103 -10.07 -3.72 -0.94
C ARG A 103 -9.18 -4.96 -0.90
N MET A 104 -8.41 -5.19 -1.96
CA MET A 104 -7.58 -6.40 -2.07
C MET A 104 -6.45 -6.46 -1.04
N ASP A 105 -5.95 -5.32 -0.59
CA ASP A 105 -4.95 -5.25 0.49
C ASP A 105 -5.49 -5.67 1.87
N SER A 106 -6.81 -5.65 2.05
CA SER A 106 -7.46 -6.10 3.27
C SER A 106 -7.71 -7.62 3.28
N VAL A 107 -7.57 -8.31 2.14
CA VAL A 107 -7.84 -9.74 2.05
C VAL A 107 -6.64 -10.54 2.54
N ARG A 108 -6.89 -11.54 3.37
CA ARG A 108 -5.90 -12.48 3.89
C ARG A 108 -5.94 -13.83 3.17
N VAL A 109 -7.14 -14.33 2.88
CA VAL A 109 -7.33 -15.66 2.27
C VAL A 109 -8.44 -15.59 1.23
N PHE A 110 -8.18 -16.22 0.08
CA PHE A 110 -9.18 -16.61 -0.92
C PHE A 110 -9.29 -18.13 -0.96
N GLU A 111 -10.50 -18.63 -0.84
CA GLU A 111 -10.82 -20.06 -0.94
C GLU A 111 -11.89 -20.22 -2.04
N GLU A 112 -11.55 -20.89 -3.13
CA GLU A 112 -12.53 -21.23 -4.17
C GLU A 112 -13.49 -22.30 -3.67
N VAL A 113 -14.77 -22.14 -3.99
CA VAL A 113 -15.85 -23.06 -3.64
C VAL A 113 -16.48 -23.58 -4.93
N ALA A 114 -16.57 -24.90 -5.06
CA ALA A 114 -17.02 -25.56 -6.28
C ALA A 114 -18.47 -25.22 -6.70
N GLN A 115 -19.32 -24.76 -5.78
CA GLN A 115 -20.72 -24.41 -6.04
C GLN A 115 -21.19 -23.23 -5.18
N ALA A 116 -22.16 -22.47 -5.70
CA ALA A 116 -22.90 -21.49 -4.92
C ALA A 116 -23.55 -22.21 -3.72
N PRO A 117 -23.26 -21.84 -2.46
CA PRO A 117 -23.98 -22.40 -1.34
C PRO A 117 -25.45 -21.99 -1.48
N LEU A 118 -26.33 -22.99 -1.47
CA LEU A 118 -27.78 -22.82 -1.38
C LEU A 118 -28.07 -21.93 -0.17
N ALA A 119 -28.80 -20.84 -0.40
CA ALA A 119 -29.27 -19.97 0.67
C ALA A 119 -30.13 -20.82 1.63
N SER A 120 -29.60 -21.04 2.84
CA SER A 120 -30.35 -21.58 3.97
C SER A 120 -31.06 -20.45 4.70
#